data_AF-A0A9Q1BA42-F1
#
_entry.id   AF-A0A9Q1BA42-F1
#
_cell.length_a   1.000
_cell.length_b   1.000
_cell.length_c   1.000
_cell.angle_alpha   90.00
_cell.angle_beta   90.00
_cell.angle_gamma   90.00
#
_symmetry.space_group_name_H-M   'P 1'
#
loop_
_entity.id
_entity.type
_entity.pdbx_description
1 polymer ?
#
loop_
_entity_poly.entity_id
_entity_poly.type
_entity_poly.pdbx_seq_one_letter_code
_entity_poly.pdbx_strand_id
1 'polypeptide(L)'
;MLKWHHGYTPKLIKFALSQGNSTCKSIVEKFQDGNSDLCALELVVALLPSTNYMRNGKSTAASRTGSLMSLIQIHPNGTDINRFIQGKDERQPFLLCLGMETSPSEFFLIVDQTSIPAGNNIVQSFDRLFKFFFVFNVEFPPELFAVYNFFAKVVYKNKFPCRVLPQVRALSAQLKDANSTSEP
;
A
#
# COMPACT_ATOMS: atom_id res chain seq x y z
N MET A 1 -2.09 -9.01 9.91
CA MET A 1 -2.38 -7.56 10.07
C MET A 1 -3.60 -7.26 10.96
N LEU A 2 -3.80 -7.96 12.10
CA LEU A 2 -5.07 -7.98 12.88
C LEU A 2 -5.55 -6.63 13.45
N LYS A 3 -4.76 -5.55 13.36
CA LYS A 3 -5.13 -4.21 13.85
C LYS A 3 -5.30 -3.16 12.75
N TRP A 4 -5.20 -3.51 11.46
CA TRP A 4 -5.29 -2.53 10.38
C TRP A 4 -6.65 -1.82 10.34
N HIS A 5 -7.72 -2.59 10.14
CA HIS A 5 -9.07 -2.07 9.95
C HIS A 5 -9.53 -1.18 11.11
N HIS A 6 -9.49 -1.69 12.35
CA HIS A 6 -9.93 -0.91 13.52
C HIS A 6 -8.88 0.10 14.03
N GLY A 7 -7.59 -0.12 13.73
CA GLY A 7 -6.50 0.64 14.34
C GLY A 7 -5.97 1.78 13.48
N TYR A 8 -6.05 1.68 12.16
CA TYR A 8 -5.41 2.62 11.22
C TYR A 8 -6.37 3.17 10.17
N THR A 9 -7.21 2.34 9.54
CA THR A 9 -8.11 2.76 8.45
C THR A 9 -8.93 4.02 8.77
N PRO A 10 -9.75 4.06 9.84
CA PRO A 10 -10.54 5.26 10.15
C PRO A 10 -9.67 6.46 10.53
N LYS A 11 -8.49 6.23 11.12
CA LYS A 11 -7.58 7.30 11.53
C LYS A 11 -6.90 7.96 10.34
N LEU A 12 -6.47 7.16 9.37
CA LEU A 12 -5.88 7.64 8.13
C LEU A 12 -6.88 8.45 7.32
N ILE A 13 -8.13 7.96 7.18
CA ILE A 13 -9.19 8.69 6.48
C ILE A 13 -9.47 10.03 7.18
N LYS A 14 -9.67 10.02 8.51
CA LYS A 14 -9.91 11.24 9.29
C LYS A 14 -8.76 12.26 9.14
N PHE A 15 -7.52 11.79 9.26
CA PHE A 15 -6.33 12.61 9.13
C PHE A 15 -6.19 13.18 7.70
N ALA A 16 -6.40 12.36 6.67
CA ALA A 16 -6.31 12.77 5.29
C ALA A 16 -7.33 13.88 4.95
N LEU A 17 -8.55 13.78 5.50
CA LEU A 17 -9.58 14.81 5.34
C LEU A 17 -9.24 16.11 6.11
N SER A 18 -8.61 16.02 7.28
CA SER A 18 -8.25 17.20 8.09
C SER A 18 -7.10 18.02 7.49
N GLN A 19 -6.25 17.41 6.66
CA GLN A 19 -5.16 18.11 5.96
C GLN A 19 -5.64 19.06 4.85
N GLY A 20 -6.91 18.98 4.44
CA GLY A 20 -7.46 19.84 3.39
C GLY A 20 -6.90 19.58 1.97
N ASN A 21 -6.07 18.54 1.80
CA ASN A 21 -5.44 18.18 0.54
C ASN A 21 -6.46 17.64 -0.47
N SER A 22 -6.56 18.27 -1.65
CA SER A 22 -7.50 17.88 -2.71
C SER A 22 -7.30 16.44 -3.19
N THR A 23 -6.06 15.95 -3.26
CA THR A 23 -5.79 14.55 -3.65
C THR A 23 -6.36 13.57 -2.63
N CYS A 24 -6.19 13.86 -1.34
CA CYS A 24 -6.71 13.00 -0.27
C CYS A 24 -8.25 12.96 -0.30
N LYS A 25 -8.90 14.10 -0.54
CA LYS A 25 -10.36 14.18 -0.68
C LYS A 25 -10.85 13.36 -1.87
N SER A 26 -10.23 13.50 -3.04
CA SER A 26 -10.62 12.74 -4.23
C SER A 26 -10.45 11.23 -4.04
N ILE A 27 -9.42 10.78 -3.31
CA ILE A 27 -9.28 9.36 -2.96
C ILE A 27 -10.44 8.94 -2.05
N VAL A 28 -10.73 9.68 -0.98
CA VAL A 28 -11.83 9.32 -0.08
C VAL A 28 -13.19 9.28 -0.80
N GLU A 29 -13.46 10.26 -1.66
CA GLU A 29 -14.68 10.33 -2.50
C GLU A 29 -14.78 9.14 -3.45
N LYS A 30 -13.67 8.77 -4.14
CA LYS A 30 -13.61 7.58 -5.00
C LYS A 30 -14.06 6.32 -4.26
N PHE A 31 -13.74 6.19 -2.98
CA PHE A 31 -14.03 5.01 -2.17
C PHE A 31 -15.25 5.16 -1.24
N GLN A 32 -16.12 6.15 -1.44
CA GLN A 32 -17.26 6.41 -0.56
C GLN A 32 -18.16 5.16 -0.36
N ASP A 33 -18.44 4.43 -1.43
CA ASP A 33 -19.20 3.17 -1.42
C ASP A 33 -18.30 1.93 -1.65
N GLY A 34 -16.99 2.12 -1.52
CA GLY A 34 -15.97 1.14 -1.82
C GLY A 34 -15.36 0.48 -0.58
N ASN A 35 -14.23 -0.18 -0.81
CA ASN A 35 -13.44 -0.80 0.25
C ASN A 35 -12.62 0.25 1.01
N SER A 36 -12.99 0.49 2.26
CA SER A 36 -12.32 1.48 3.12
C SER A 36 -10.87 1.13 3.45
N ASP A 37 -10.52 -0.16 3.51
CA ASP A 37 -9.13 -0.57 3.74
C ASP A 37 -8.26 -0.30 2.52
N LEU A 38 -8.78 -0.53 1.31
CA LEU A 38 -8.10 -0.17 0.07
C LEU A 38 -7.92 1.36 -0.05
N CYS A 39 -8.95 2.13 0.31
CA CYS A 39 -8.86 3.59 0.43
C CYS A 39 -7.71 4.00 1.37
N ALA A 40 -7.64 3.40 2.57
CA ALA A 40 -6.57 3.70 3.51
C ALA A 40 -5.17 3.30 2.98
N LEU A 41 -5.04 2.22 2.22
CA LEU A 41 -3.78 1.84 1.57
C LEU A 41 -3.34 2.90 0.54
N GLU A 42 -4.26 3.36 -0.32
CA GLU A 42 -3.98 4.43 -1.28
C GLU A 42 -3.64 5.76 -0.57
N LEU A 43 -4.31 6.08 0.53
CA LEU A 43 -4.02 7.26 1.33
C LEU A 43 -2.62 7.24 1.94
N VAL A 44 -2.09 6.08 2.33
CA VAL A 44 -0.69 5.98 2.80
C VAL A 44 0.27 6.44 1.70
N VAL A 45 0.02 6.06 0.44
CA VAL A 45 0.83 6.51 -0.70
C VAL A 45 0.69 8.01 -0.92
N ALA A 46 -0.53 8.55 -0.80
CA ALA A 46 -0.80 9.97 -1.03
C ALA A 46 -0.24 10.89 0.07
N LEU A 47 -0.17 10.40 1.32
CA LEU A 47 0.29 11.16 2.49
C LEU A 47 1.80 11.13 2.68
N LEU A 48 2.48 10.08 2.21
CA LEU A 48 3.93 10.01 2.26
C LEU A 48 4.54 10.84 1.13
N PRO A 49 5.63 11.59 1.38
CA PRO A 49 6.32 12.29 0.32
C PRO A 49 6.91 11.29 -0.67
N SER A 50 6.94 11.66 -1.95
CA SER A 50 7.52 10.84 -3.01
C SER A 50 8.95 10.41 -2.65
N THR A 51 9.24 9.12 -2.79
CA THR A 51 10.60 8.63 -2.64
C THR A 51 11.42 9.01 -3.87
N ASN A 52 12.53 9.70 -3.65
CA ASN A 52 13.58 9.79 -4.67
C ASN A 52 14.31 8.46 -4.70
N TYR A 53 14.46 7.87 -5.88
CA TYR A 53 15.22 6.64 -6.10
C TYR A 53 16.10 6.78 -7.33
N MET A 54 17.16 5.97 -7.41
CA MET A 54 18.02 5.96 -8.59
C MET A 54 17.42 5.06 -9.66
N ARG A 55 17.24 5.61 -10.86
CA ARG A 55 16.85 4.86 -12.06
C ARG A 55 17.84 5.19 -13.17
N ASN A 56 18.52 4.19 -13.72
CA ASN A 56 19.55 4.34 -14.75
C ASN A 56 20.61 5.42 -14.40
N GLY A 57 21.08 5.41 -13.15
CA GLY A 57 22.08 6.38 -12.67
C GLY A 57 21.55 7.79 -12.39
N LYS A 58 20.26 8.07 -12.59
CA LYS A 58 19.64 9.38 -12.34
C LYS A 58 18.67 9.33 -11.17
N SER A 59 18.73 10.34 -10.30
CA SER A 59 17.75 10.52 -9.22
C SER A 59 16.38 10.86 -9.83
N THR A 60 15.39 10.03 -9.57
CA THR A 60 14.02 10.16 -10.06
C THR A 60 13.06 10.15 -8.87
N ALA A 61 12.12 11.09 -8.84
CA ALA A 61 11.04 11.07 -7.87
C ALA A 61 9.97 10.05 -8.31
N ALA A 62 9.52 9.19 -7.41
CA ALA A 62 8.37 8.35 -7.66
C ALA A 62 7.11 9.21 -7.86
N SER A 63 6.48 9.08 -9.03
CA SER A 63 5.17 9.68 -9.26
C SER A 63 4.15 9.00 -8.37
N ARG A 64 3.27 9.78 -7.71
CA ARG A 64 2.19 9.23 -6.88
C ARG A 64 1.31 8.25 -7.66
N THR A 65 0.95 8.58 -8.89
CA THR A 65 0.17 7.69 -9.76
C THR A 65 0.94 6.40 -10.06
N GLY A 66 2.24 6.50 -10.31
CA GLY A 66 3.10 5.33 -10.50
C GLY A 66 3.15 4.45 -9.26
N SER A 67 3.39 5.04 -8.09
CA SER A 67 3.41 4.32 -6.81
C SER A 67 2.07 3.66 -6.49
N LEU A 68 0.93 4.33 -6.76
CA LEU A 68 -0.40 3.72 -6.58
C LEU A 68 -0.57 2.48 -7.47
N MET A 69 -0.23 2.60 -8.76
CA MET A 69 -0.30 1.48 -9.72
C MET A 69 0.64 0.33 -9.35
N SER A 70 1.82 0.64 -8.79
CA SER A 70 2.78 -0.36 -8.34
C SER A 70 2.40 -1.01 -7.01
N LEU A 71 1.59 -0.34 -6.17
CA LEU A 71 1.20 -0.89 -4.86
C LEU A 71 0.21 -2.05 -5.05
N ILE A 72 -0.83 -1.82 -5.84
CA ILE A 72 -1.94 -2.75 -6.07
C ILE A 72 -2.40 -2.60 -7.52
N GLN A 73 -2.32 -3.69 -8.29
CA GLN A 73 -2.81 -3.71 -9.67
C GLN A 73 -4.23 -4.25 -9.68
N ILE A 74 -5.21 -3.45 -10.10
CA ILE A 74 -6.62 -3.85 -10.12
C ILE A 74 -7.10 -4.01 -11.56
N HIS A 75 -7.67 -5.16 -11.87
CA HIS A 75 -8.21 -5.50 -13.19
C HIS A 75 -9.65 -6.04 -13.10
N PRO A 76 -10.44 -6.03 -14.19
CA PRO A 76 -11.79 -6.60 -14.18
C PRO A 76 -11.79 -8.11 -13.90
N ASN A 77 -12.91 -8.61 -13.36
CA ASN A 77 -13.16 -10.05 -13.24
C ASN A 77 -13.11 -10.74 -14.62
N GLY A 78 -12.64 -11.98 -14.64
CA GLY A 78 -12.45 -12.74 -15.89
C GLY A 78 -11.17 -12.42 -16.65
N THR A 79 -10.29 -11.57 -16.10
CA THR A 79 -8.94 -11.36 -16.64
C THR A 79 -8.15 -12.66 -16.60
N ASP A 80 -7.58 -13.07 -17.75
CA ASP A 80 -6.67 -14.21 -17.81
C ASP A 80 -5.35 -13.86 -17.14
N ILE A 81 -5.18 -14.38 -15.92
CA ILE A 81 -4.02 -14.12 -15.07
C ILE A 81 -2.73 -14.64 -15.72
N ASN A 82 -2.75 -15.79 -16.40
CA ASN A 82 -1.55 -16.34 -17.01
C ASN A 82 -1.09 -15.45 -18.16
N ARG A 83 -2.03 -15.03 -19.02
CA ARG A 83 -1.75 -14.09 -20.11
C ARG A 83 -1.29 -12.73 -19.59
N PHE A 84 -1.83 -12.28 -18.46
CA PHE A 84 -1.43 -11.02 -17.83
C PHE A 84 0.02 -11.02 -17.33
N ILE A 85 0.47 -12.16 -16.79
CA ILE A 85 1.81 -12.29 -16.21
C ILE A 85 2.85 -12.61 -17.29
N GLN A 86 2.45 -13.31 -18.35
CA GLN A 86 3.36 -13.77 -19.40
C GLN A 86 4.15 -12.61 -20.03
N GLY A 87 5.48 -12.67 -19.92
CA GLY A 87 6.37 -11.68 -20.54
C GLY A 87 6.42 -10.31 -19.84
N LYS A 88 5.80 -10.16 -18.66
CA LYS A 88 5.98 -8.95 -17.83
C LYS A 88 7.35 -8.96 -17.17
N ASP A 89 8.19 -7.99 -17.53
CA ASP A 89 9.44 -7.65 -16.83
C ASP A 89 9.18 -6.65 -15.69
N GLU A 90 8.13 -6.92 -14.90
CA GLU A 90 7.77 -6.11 -13.75
C GLU A 90 8.39 -6.69 -12.48
N ARG A 91 8.78 -5.81 -11.55
CA ARG A 91 9.42 -6.23 -10.30
C ARG A 91 8.43 -7.01 -9.42
N GLN A 92 8.82 -8.21 -9.03
CA GLN A 92 8.03 -9.11 -8.19
C GLN A 92 8.66 -9.25 -6.80
N PRO A 93 7.89 -9.53 -5.74
CA PRO A 93 6.45 -9.80 -5.75
C PRO A 93 5.56 -8.55 -5.82
N PHE A 94 4.36 -8.67 -6.39
CA PHE A 94 3.32 -7.63 -6.34
C PHE A 94 1.92 -8.23 -6.16
N LEU A 95 0.95 -7.39 -5.78
CA LEU A 95 -0.44 -7.80 -5.57
C LEU A 95 -1.29 -7.45 -6.80
N LEU A 96 -1.88 -8.48 -7.39
CA LEU A 96 -2.92 -8.40 -8.42
C LEU A 96 -4.29 -8.61 -7.77
N CYS A 97 -5.23 -7.74 -8.06
CA CYS A 97 -6.61 -7.83 -7.60
C CYS A 97 -7.55 -7.86 -8.81
N LEU A 98 -8.57 -8.72 -8.77
CA LEU A 98 -9.64 -8.73 -9.77
C LEU A 98 -10.95 -8.25 -9.15
N GLY A 99 -11.69 -7.43 -9.89
CA GLY A 99 -13.02 -6.96 -9.51
C GLY A 99 -13.25 -5.50 -9.87
N MET A 100 -14.07 -4.83 -9.06
CA MET A 100 -14.30 -3.40 -9.20
C MET A 100 -13.08 -2.63 -8.69
N GLU A 101 -12.76 -1.51 -9.33
CA GLU A 101 -11.61 -0.66 -8.97
C GLU A 101 -11.60 -0.29 -7.48
N THR A 102 -12.77 -0.01 -6.92
CA THR A 102 -12.93 0.43 -5.53
C THR A 102 -13.25 -0.71 -4.57
N SER A 103 -13.59 -1.89 -5.08
CA SER A 103 -14.00 -3.04 -4.29
C SER A 103 -13.66 -4.35 -5.02
N PRO A 104 -12.36 -4.72 -5.07
CA PRO A 104 -11.93 -5.97 -5.68
C PRO A 104 -12.43 -7.17 -4.88
N SER A 105 -12.70 -8.26 -5.58
CA SER A 105 -13.25 -9.51 -5.02
C SER A 105 -12.23 -10.64 -4.96
N GLU A 106 -11.24 -10.65 -5.85
CA GLU A 106 -10.23 -11.71 -5.93
C GLU A 106 -8.83 -11.13 -5.79
N PHE A 107 -7.93 -11.87 -5.16
CA PHE A 107 -6.61 -11.39 -4.78
C PHE A 107 -5.54 -12.44 -5.06
N PHE A 108 -4.47 -12.04 -5.75
CA PHE A 108 -3.38 -12.91 -6.17
C PHE A 108 -2.02 -12.23 -5.94
N LEU A 109 -1.07 -12.94 -5.35
CA LEU A 109 0.33 -12.55 -5.35
C LEU A 109 0.97 -13.05 -6.63
N ILE A 110 1.64 -12.15 -7.35
CA ILE A 110 2.44 -12.52 -8.51
C ILE A 110 3.89 -12.65 -8.06
N VAL A 111 4.44 -13.84 -8.21
CA VAL A 111 5.79 -14.23 -7.75
C VAL A 111 6.39 -15.17 -8.77
N ASP A 112 7.59 -14.87 -9.25
CA ASP A 112 8.30 -15.61 -10.30
C ASP A 112 7.41 -16.05 -11.47
N GLN A 113 6.70 -15.07 -12.05
CA GLN A 113 5.74 -15.25 -13.15
C GLN A 113 4.57 -16.22 -12.86
N THR A 114 4.33 -16.51 -11.58
CA THR A 114 3.28 -17.41 -11.11
C THR A 114 2.29 -16.64 -10.24
N SER A 115 1.00 -17.00 -10.31
CA SER A 115 -0.03 -16.45 -9.44
C SER A 115 -0.32 -17.37 -8.25
N ILE A 116 -0.43 -16.78 -7.06
CA ILE A 116 -0.75 -17.48 -5.81
C ILE A 116 -1.93 -16.78 -5.15
N PRO A 117 -3.03 -17.49 -4.79
CA PRO A 117 -4.15 -16.88 -4.08
C PRO A 117 -3.73 -16.16 -2.78
N ALA A 118 -4.12 -14.90 -2.66
CA ALA A 118 -3.63 -13.97 -1.65
C ALA A 118 -4.63 -13.72 -0.49
N GLY A 119 -5.48 -14.68 -0.14
CA GLY A 119 -6.44 -14.50 0.95
C GLY A 119 -7.75 -13.84 0.51
N ASN A 120 -8.61 -13.50 1.48
CA ASN A 120 -10.03 -13.24 1.21
C ASN A 120 -10.41 -11.75 1.17
N ASN A 121 -9.47 -10.86 1.49
CA ASN A 121 -9.67 -9.42 1.45
C ASN A 121 -8.33 -8.70 1.30
N ILE A 122 -8.39 -7.43 0.91
CA ILE A 122 -7.20 -6.63 0.59
C ILE A 122 -6.18 -6.57 1.73
N VAL A 123 -6.64 -6.51 2.98
CA VAL A 123 -5.77 -6.45 4.16
C VAL A 123 -4.99 -7.75 4.34
N GLN A 124 -5.65 -8.90 4.18
CA GLN A 124 -5.00 -10.20 4.23
C GLN A 124 -4.02 -10.37 3.08
N SER A 125 -4.37 -9.89 1.88
CA SER A 125 -3.53 -9.99 0.70
C SER A 125 -2.29 -9.13 0.79
N PHE A 126 -2.45 -7.89 1.23
CA PHE A 126 -1.33 -7.01 1.50
C PHE A 126 -0.44 -7.54 2.64
N ASP A 127 -1.00 -8.20 3.67
CA ASP A 127 -0.23 -8.84 4.74
C ASP A 127 0.66 -9.96 4.22
N ARG A 128 0.14 -10.77 3.28
CA ARG A 128 0.90 -11.83 2.63
C ARG A 128 1.99 -11.22 1.74
N LEU A 129 1.66 -10.24 0.89
CA LEU A 129 2.64 -9.54 0.06
C LEU A 129 3.79 -8.99 0.91
N PHE A 130 3.46 -8.25 1.97
CA PHE A 130 4.43 -7.66 2.87
C PHE A 130 5.40 -8.70 3.44
N LYS A 131 4.88 -9.87 3.86
CA LYS A 131 5.70 -10.96 4.40
C LYS A 131 6.56 -11.64 3.34
N PHE A 132 6.11 -11.71 2.10
CA PHE A 132 6.88 -12.32 1.01
C PHE A 132 8.22 -11.63 0.78
N PHE A 133 8.28 -10.29 0.91
CA PHE A 133 9.56 -9.57 0.85
C PHE A 133 10.59 -10.08 1.87
N PHE A 134 10.15 -10.53 3.05
CA PHE A 134 11.04 -11.09 4.07
C PHE A 134 11.33 -12.58 3.86
N VAL A 135 10.31 -13.37 3.49
CA VAL A 135 10.47 -14.82 3.27
C VAL A 135 11.41 -15.10 2.11
N PHE A 136 11.29 -14.34 1.02
CA PHE A 136 12.12 -14.51 -0.18
C PHE A 136 13.36 -13.61 -0.19
N ASN A 137 13.60 -12.85 0.89
CA ASN A 137 14.71 -11.90 1.00
C ASN A 137 14.80 -10.94 -0.20
N VAL A 138 13.65 -10.38 -0.60
CA VAL A 138 13.51 -9.46 -1.74
C VAL A 138 13.41 -8.04 -1.20
N GLU A 139 14.17 -7.12 -1.82
CA GLU A 139 14.08 -5.71 -1.49
C GLU A 139 12.72 -5.12 -1.89
N PHE A 140 12.21 -4.17 -1.10
CA PHE A 140 11.03 -3.42 -1.48
C PHE A 140 11.26 -2.65 -2.80
N PRO A 141 10.23 -2.48 -3.64
CA PRO A 141 10.32 -1.59 -4.79
C PRO A 141 10.72 -0.17 -4.35
N PRO A 142 11.74 0.47 -4.96
CA PRO A 142 12.25 1.78 -4.58
C PRO A 142 11.17 2.88 -4.54
N GLU A 143 10.25 2.84 -5.49
CA GLU A 143 9.09 3.72 -5.61
C GLU A 143 8.03 3.53 -4.50
N LEU A 144 8.11 2.42 -3.77
CA LEU A 144 7.25 2.08 -2.63
C LEU A 144 8.02 1.94 -1.33
N PHE A 145 9.32 2.25 -1.32
CA PHE A 145 10.18 1.99 -0.17
C PHE A 145 9.70 2.71 1.10
N ALA A 146 9.20 3.96 0.98
CA ALA A 146 8.62 4.69 2.11
C ALA A 146 7.31 4.06 2.60
N VAL A 147 6.47 3.60 1.66
CA VAL A 147 5.20 2.94 1.97
C VAL A 147 5.46 1.65 2.74
N TYR A 148 6.29 0.75 2.21
CA TYR A 148 6.63 -0.49 2.91
C TYR A 148 7.36 -0.25 4.24
N ASN A 149 8.20 0.79 4.34
CA ASN A 149 8.78 1.18 5.63
C ASN A 149 7.73 1.63 6.64
N PHE A 150 6.71 2.37 6.20
CA PHE A 150 5.59 2.74 7.06
C PHE A 150 4.92 1.49 7.65
N PHE A 151 4.61 0.50 6.83
CA PHE A 151 4.04 -0.75 7.33
C PHE A 151 4.99 -1.48 8.27
N ALA A 152 6.26 -1.67 7.89
CA ALA A 152 7.25 -2.37 8.71
C ALA A 152 7.40 -1.77 10.12
N LYS A 153 7.37 -0.43 10.20
CA LYS A 153 7.71 0.31 11.42
C LYS A 153 6.50 0.69 12.24
N VAL A 154 5.46 1.20 11.59
CA VAL A 154 4.28 1.74 12.27
C VAL A 154 3.27 0.64 12.54
N VAL A 155 3.01 -0.21 11.55
CA VAL A 155 1.96 -1.24 11.63
C VAL A 155 2.49 -2.53 12.26
N TYR A 156 3.64 -3.03 11.77
CA TYR A 156 4.24 -4.29 12.25
C TYR A 156 5.20 -4.13 13.43
N LYS A 157 5.51 -2.88 13.82
CA LYS A 157 6.29 -2.55 15.03
C LYS A 157 7.61 -3.32 15.15
N ASN A 158 8.51 -3.18 14.18
CA ASN A 158 9.88 -3.72 14.24
C ASN A 158 10.01 -5.24 14.39
N LYS A 159 8.96 -6.03 14.13
CA LYS A 159 9.12 -7.49 13.99
C LYS A 159 10.08 -7.90 12.85
N PHE A 160 10.48 -6.93 12.02
CA PHE A 160 11.37 -7.12 10.91
C PHE A 160 12.49 -6.06 10.89
N PRO A 161 13.75 -6.45 10.60
CA PRO A 161 14.87 -5.53 10.50
C PRO A 161 14.68 -4.60 9.29
N CYS A 162 14.63 -3.29 9.52
CA CYS A 162 14.57 -2.29 8.45
C CYS A 162 15.02 -0.91 8.97
N ARG A 163 15.61 -0.05 8.15
CA ARG A 163 16.03 1.31 8.55
C ARG A 163 14.85 2.27 8.48
N VAL A 164 14.44 2.87 9.60
CA VAL A 164 13.29 3.79 9.64
C VAL A 164 13.62 5.11 8.92
N LEU A 165 12.84 5.47 7.90
CA LEU A 165 12.94 6.78 7.24
C LEU A 165 12.36 7.91 8.10
N PRO A 166 12.93 9.14 8.08
CA PRO A 166 12.42 10.27 8.86
C PRO A 166 10.95 10.62 8.58
N GLN A 167 10.55 10.61 7.31
CA GLN A 167 9.17 10.81 6.86
C GLN A 167 8.17 9.83 7.49
N VAL A 168 8.57 8.56 7.67
CA VAL A 168 7.74 7.54 8.32
C VAL A 168 7.59 7.82 9.82
N ARG A 169 8.64 8.34 10.48
CA ARG A 169 8.55 8.75 11.89
C ARG A 169 7.60 9.93 12.07
N ALA A 170 7.67 10.92 11.17
CA ALA A 170 6.82 12.09 11.21
C ALA A 170 5.34 11.71 11.08
N LEU A 171 4.98 10.92 10.06
CA LEU A 171 3.61 10.44 9.90
C LEU A 171 3.16 9.58 11.09
N SER A 172 4.05 8.72 11.61
CA SER A 172 3.73 7.91 12.79
C SER A 172 3.46 8.75 14.04
N ALA A 173 4.16 9.87 14.24
CA ALA A 173 3.94 10.75 15.37
C ALA A 173 2.58 11.45 15.24
N GLN A 174 2.27 11.99 14.06
CA GLN A 174 0.98 12.60 13.76
C GLN A 174 -0.21 11.65 14.00
N LEU A 175 -0.07 10.39 13.60
CA LEU A 175 -1.10 9.36 13.86
C LEU A 175 -1.22 8.98 15.35
N LYS A 176 -0.18 9.20 16.16
CA LYS A 176 -0.25 9.02 17.62
C LYS A 176 -0.96 10.18 18.29
N ASP A 177 -0.60 11.41 17.92
CA ASP A 177 -1.16 12.65 18.48
C ASP A 177 -2.66 12.79 18.16
N ALA A 178 -3.09 12.30 17.00
CA ALA A 178 -4.51 12.20 16.64
C ALA A 178 -5.35 11.29 17.58
N ASN A 179 -4.71 10.48 18.43
CA ASN A 179 -5.41 9.71 19.48
C ASN A 179 -5.55 10.48 20.80
N SER A 180 -4.74 11.54 21.02
CA SER A 180 -4.74 12.31 22.26
C SER A 180 -5.82 13.39 22.31
N THR A 181 -6.48 13.66 21.19
CA THR A 181 -7.54 14.69 21.06
C THR A 181 -8.95 14.11 21.10
N SER A 182 -9.11 12.86 21.54
CA SER A 182 -10.41 12.16 21.62
C SER A 182 -10.68 11.60 23.01
N GLU A 183 -10.44 12.38 24.06
CA GLU A 183 -11.05 12.20 25.38
C GLU A 183 -11.48 13.60 25.89
N PRO A 184 -12.79 13.91 25.91
CA PRO A 184 -13.36 14.79 26.91
C PRO A 184 -13.58 14.06 28.24
#